data_AF-A0A6J1J0M6-F1
#
_entry.id   AF-A0A6J1J0M6-F1
#
_cell.length_a   1.000
_cell.length_b   1.000
_cell.length_c   1.000
_cell.angle_alpha   90.00
_cell.angle_beta   90.00
_cell.angle_gamma   90.00
#
_symmetry.space_group_name_H-M   'P 1'
#
loop_
_entity.id
_entity.type
_entity.pdbx_description
1 polymer ?
#
loop_
_entity_poly.entity_id
_entity_poly.type
_entity_poly.pdbx_seq_one_letter_code
_entity_poly.pdbx_strand_id
1 'polypeptide(L)'
;MKGLGLKNKERVEGGKRLLISVNVVGSSGPLRFVAKEEDLVCEVIHAALKSYARQARLPLLGTHASNFLLYSSDSEDPYASLNPRETIGSKQARNFVLCKKAATPSPLPADQKMKKLMTLKESHGWKAWINNSLSFKIPSHSDICLTILYHRRR
;
A
#
# COMPACT_ATOMS: atom_id res chain seq x y z
N MET A 1 26.90 -3.35 38.97
CA MET A 1 25.67 -2.89 38.28
C MET A 1 26.08 -2.28 36.94
N LYS A 2 25.75 -2.91 35.81
CA LYS A 2 26.16 -2.45 34.48
C LYS A 2 25.19 -1.36 34.02
N GLY A 3 25.68 -0.15 33.85
CA GLY A 3 24.92 0.99 33.33
C GLY A 3 24.55 0.75 31.86
N LEU A 4 23.26 0.70 31.57
CA LEU A 4 22.74 0.67 30.21
C LEU A 4 22.77 2.10 29.66
N GLY A 5 23.76 2.38 28.83
CA GLY A 5 23.86 3.63 28.09
C GLY A 5 22.65 3.83 27.19
N LEU A 6 21.84 4.83 27.51
CA LEU A 6 20.82 5.38 26.63
C LEU A 6 21.52 5.93 25.38
N LYS A 7 21.38 5.21 24.26
CA LYS A 7 21.89 5.64 22.96
C LYS A 7 21.10 6.87 22.52
N ASN A 8 21.69 8.05 22.69
CA ASN A 8 21.13 9.31 22.24
C ASN A 8 20.89 9.24 20.74
N LYS A 9 19.63 9.46 20.34
CA LYS A 9 19.21 9.57 18.96
C LYS A 9 19.72 10.91 18.44
N GLU A 10 20.87 10.88 17.75
CA GLU A 10 21.34 12.01 16.96
C GLU A 10 20.18 12.54 16.12
N ARG A 11 19.82 13.81 16.35
CA ARG A 11 18.89 14.53 15.49
C ARG A 11 19.66 14.83 14.21
N VAL A 12 19.56 13.92 13.25
CA VAL A 12 20.04 14.12 11.87
C VAL A 12 19.53 15.48 11.40
N GLU A 13 20.48 16.36 11.08
CA GLU A 13 20.26 17.71 10.55
C GLU A 13 19.21 17.72 9.44
N GLY A 14 18.51 18.86 9.33
CA GLY A 14 17.26 19.02 8.61
C GLY A 14 17.33 18.77 7.11
N GLY A 15 17.33 17.49 6.71
CA GLY A 15 17.07 17.08 5.35
C GLY A 15 15.65 17.43 4.92
N LYS A 16 15.49 17.66 3.61
CA LYS A 16 14.21 18.02 2.99
C LYS A 16 13.19 16.94 3.31
N ARG A 17 12.01 17.35 3.75
CA ARG A 17 10.92 16.44 4.11
C ARG A 17 9.83 16.51 3.06
N LEU A 18 9.30 15.35 2.72
CA LEU A 18 8.17 15.22 1.82
C LEU A 18 7.01 14.53 2.50
N LEU A 19 5.81 15.03 2.22
CA LEU A 19 4.57 14.31 2.53
C LEU A 19 4.35 13.28 1.43
N ILE A 20 4.31 12.01 1.81
CA ILE A 20 4.07 10.90 0.89
C ILE A 20 2.71 10.25 1.12
N SER A 21 2.16 9.71 0.04
CA SER A 21 0.95 8.91 0.02
C SER A 21 1.32 7.49 -0.43
N VAL A 22 1.04 6.49 0.41
CA VAL A 22 1.34 5.07 0.13
C VAL A 22 0.03 4.28 0.05
N ASN A 23 -0.35 3.88 -1.16
CA ASN A 23 -1.48 3.01 -1.42
C ASN A 23 -1.08 1.55 -1.20
N VAL A 24 -1.65 0.91 -0.18
CA VAL A 24 -1.47 -0.54 0.03
C VAL A 24 -2.52 -1.28 -0.78
N VAL A 25 -2.07 -2.20 -1.64
CA VAL A 25 -2.97 -3.03 -2.46
C VAL A 25 -3.97 -3.78 -1.59
N GLY A 26 -5.25 -3.65 -1.92
CA GLY A 26 -6.37 -4.31 -1.21
C GLY A 26 -6.82 -3.60 0.08
N SER A 27 -6.23 -2.45 0.43
CA SER A 27 -6.64 -1.68 1.61
C SER A 27 -7.68 -0.61 1.28
N SER A 28 -8.39 -0.10 2.30
CA SER A 28 -9.45 0.92 2.14
C SER A 28 -8.98 2.34 1.76
N GLY A 29 -7.71 2.58 1.41
CA GLY A 29 -7.18 3.94 1.13
C GLY A 29 -5.67 4.15 1.36
N PRO A 30 -5.13 5.34 1.06
CA PRO A 30 -3.71 5.65 1.23
C PRO A 30 -3.30 5.83 2.69
N LEU A 31 -2.07 5.42 3.02
CA LEU A 31 -1.36 5.90 4.20
C LEU A 31 -0.71 7.25 3.87
N ARG A 32 -0.84 8.24 4.75
CA ARG A 32 -0.20 9.54 4.59
C ARG A 32 0.71 9.82 5.77
N PHE A 33 1.99 10.07 5.49
CA PHE A 33 2.97 10.43 6.51
C PHE A 33 4.14 11.20 5.90
N VAL A 34 4.93 11.85 6.76
CA VAL A 34 6.11 12.60 6.35
C VAL A 34 7.32 11.68 6.37
N ALA A 35 8.03 11.62 5.25
CA ALA A 35 9.32 10.97 5.10
C ALA A 35 10.39 12.04 4.79
N LYS A 36 11.65 11.73 5.06
CA LYS A 36 12.77 12.55 4.59
C LYS A 36 13.16 12.13 3.18
N GLU A 37 13.64 13.06 2.36
CA GLU A 37 14.12 12.75 1.01
C GLU A 37 15.28 11.75 1.05
N GLU A 38 16.12 11.83 2.08
CA GLU A 38 17.24 10.93 2.32
C GLU A 38 16.87 9.57 2.93
N ASP A 39 15.61 9.35 3.33
CA ASP A 39 15.19 8.06 3.88
C ASP A 39 15.30 6.97 2.81
N LEU A 40 15.87 5.83 3.17
CA LEU A 40 15.92 4.66 2.28
C LEU A 40 14.50 4.12 2.05
N VAL A 41 14.27 3.57 0.85
CA VAL A 41 13.01 2.91 0.51
C VAL A 41 12.65 1.81 1.53
N CYS A 42 13.63 1.05 2.04
CA CYS A 42 13.38 0.04 3.07
C CYS A 42 12.79 0.64 4.36
N GLU A 43 13.28 1.80 4.80
CA GLU A 43 12.80 2.49 6.00
C GLU A 43 11.37 3.03 5.79
N VAL A 44 11.08 3.55 4.59
CA VAL A 44 9.74 4.00 4.22
C VAL A 44 8.75 2.83 4.22
N ILE A 45 9.14 1.65 3.72
CA ILE A 45 8.31 0.44 3.80
C ILE A 45 8.05 0.06 5.26
N HIS A 46 9.07 0.06 6.12
CA HIS A 46 8.90 -0.21 7.55
C HIS A 46 7.94 0.78 8.22
N ALA A 47 8.09 2.08 7.93
CA ALA A 47 7.21 3.12 8.44
C ALA A 47 5.76 2.94 7.96
N ALA A 48 5.56 2.55 6.70
CA ALA A 48 4.26 2.26 6.13
C ALA A 48 3.61 1.04 6.82
N LEU A 49 4.32 -0.08 6.95
CA LEU A 49 3.81 -1.28 7.64
C LEU A 49 3.45 -1.00 9.11
N LYS A 50 4.29 -0.25 9.82
CA LYS A 50 4.01 0.16 11.20
C LYS A 50 2.78 1.06 11.28
N SER A 51 2.66 2.04 10.40
CA SER A 51 1.51 2.95 10.36
C SER A 51 0.22 2.21 10.01
N TYR A 52 0.29 1.25 9.10
CA TYR A 52 -0.82 0.39 8.71
C TYR A 52 -1.35 -0.44 9.89
N ALA A 53 -0.45 -1.09 10.63
CA ALA A 53 -0.80 -1.87 11.82
C ALA A 53 -1.39 -0.97 12.93
N ARG A 54 -0.83 0.23 13.13
CA ARG A 54 -1.37 1.21 14.10
C ARG A 54 -2.78 1.67 13.78
N GLN A 55 -3.14 1.71 12.49
CA GLN A 55 -4.49 2.03 12.03
C GLN A 55 -5.43 0.81 12.02
N ALA A 56 -4.99 -0.35 12.50
CA ALA A 56 -5.77 -1.60 12.55
C ALA A 56 -6.43 -1.97 11.21
N ARG A 57 -5.71 -1.73 10.10
CA ARG A 57 -6.24 -1.89 8.75
C ARG A 57 -6.23 -3.33 8.27
N LEU A 58 -7.13 -3.62 7.34
CA LEU A 58 -7.22 -4.89 6.62
C LEU A 58 -6.89 -4.71 5.13
N PRO A 59 -6.26 -5.71 4.48
CA PRO A 59 -5.85 -7.01 5.04
C PRO A 59 -4.66 -6.92 6.00
N LEU A 60 -4.52 -7.90 6.92
CA LEU A 60 -3.39 -7.95 7.84
C LEU A 60 -2.06 -8.14 7.08
N LEU A 61 -1.13 -7.21 7.29
CA LEU A 61 0.20 -7.25 6.70
C LEU A 61 1.20 -7.88 7.67
N GLY A 62 2.25 -8.50 7.12
CA GLY A 62 3.41 -8.91 7.92
C GLY A 62 4.29 -7.70 8.29
N THR A 63 5.31 -7.95 9.11
CA THR A 63 6.24 -6.93 9.61
C THR A 63 7.55 -6.84 8.81
N HIS A 64 7.87 -7.87 8.02
CA HIS A 64 9.12 -7.95 7.26
C HIS A 64 9.04 -7.14 5.97
N ALA A 65 9.78 -6.03 5.89
CA ALA A 65 9.83 -5.17 4.70
C ALA A 65 10.32 -5.88 3.42
N SER A 66 11.18 -6.89 3.55
CA SER A 66 11.69 -7.69 2.42
C SER A 66 10.61 -8.45 1.65
N ASN A 67 9.45 -8.66 2.26
CA ASN A 67 8.30 -9.29 1.61
C ASN A 67 7.45 -8.31 0.80
N PHE A 68 7.88 -7.06 0.68
CA PHE A 68 7.13 -6.00 0.01
C PHE A 68 7.98 -5.29 -1.04
N LEU A 69 7.29 -4.76 -2.05
CA LEU A 69 7.86 -3.94 -3.11
C LEU A 69 7.11 -2.60 -3.12
N LEU A 70 7.86 -1.52 -3.31
CA LEU A 70 7.30 -0.18 -3.42
C LEU A 70 7.45 0.29 -4.87
N TYR A 71 6.35 0.76 -5.45
CA TYR A 71 6.31 1.31 -6.81
C TYR A 71 6.00 2.79 -6.73
N SER A 72 6.60 3.58 -7.62
CA SER A 72 6.15 4.95 -7.85
C SER A 72 4.85 4.92 -8.68
N SER A 73 3.86 5.72 -8.32
CA SER A 73 2.66 5.90 -9.18
C SER A 73 2.93 6.86 -10.33
N ASP A 74 3.97 7.68 -10.20
CA ASP A 74 4.30 8.77 -11.10
C ASP A 74 5.46 8.38 -12.06
N SER A 75 5.89 7.12 -12.09
CA SER A 75 6.99 6.66 -12.97
C SER A 75 6.53 6.29 -14.37
N GLU A 76 7.40 6.54 -15.35
CA GLU A 76 7.20 6.14 -16.76
C GLU A 76 7.11 4.62 -16.91
N ASP A 77 7.87 3.87 -16.11
CA ASP A 77 7.74 2.42 -16.00
C ASP A 77 6.90 2.06 -14.76
N PRO A 78 5.64 1.65 -14.93
CA PRO A 78 4.76 1.28 -13.81
C PRO A 78 5.10 -0.08 -13.20
N TYR A 79 5.97 -0.88 -13.83
CA TYR A 79 6.38 -2.20 -13.35
C TYR A 79 7.76 -2.19 -12.68
N ALA A 80 8.47 -1.07 -12.73
CA ALA A 80 9.76 -0.90 -12.05
C ALA A 80 9.55 -0.63 -10.55
N SER A 81 9.88 -1.61 -9.71
CA SER A 81 9.92 -1.40 -8.26
C SER A 81 11.15 -0.60 -7.85
N LEU A 82 10.99 0.25 -6.84
CA LEU A 82 12.08 1.00 -6.22
C LEU A 82 13.07 0.06 -5.52
N ASN A 83 14.36 0.39 -5.61
CA ASN A 83 15.40 -0.35 -4.94
C ASN A 83 15.35 -0.07 -3.42
N PRO A 84 15.29 -1.09 -2.54
CA PRO A 84 15.24 -0.87 -1.10
C PRO A 84 16.41 -0.03 -0.52
N ARG A 85 17.55 0.02 -1.23
CA ARG A 85 18.75 0.78 -0.85
C ARG A 85 18.84 2.17 -1.46
N GLU A 86 17.95 2.55 -2.38
CA GLU A 86 17.91 3.91 -2.89
C GLU A 86 17.11 4.81 -1.95
N THR A 87 17.33 6.12 -2.05
CA THR A 87 16.59 7.12 -1.27
C THR A 87 15.23 7.38 -1.90
N ILE A 88 14.22 7.62 -1.07
CA ILE A 88 12.85 7.85 -1.54
C ILE A 88 12.73 9.14 -2.37
N GLY A 89 13.58 10.14 -2.09
CA GLY A 89 13.62 11.41 -2.84
C GLY A 89 14.20 11.30 -4.25
N SER A 90 14.89 10.21 -4.59
CA SER A 90 15.59 10.05 -5.87
C SER A 90 14.68 10.11 -7.10
N LYS A 91 13.41 9.70 -6.96
CA LYS A 91 12.43 9.67 -8.05
C LYS A 91 11.50 10.89 -8.07
N GLN A 92 11.66 11.84 -7.15
CA GLN A 92 10.78 13.00 -6.95
C GLN A 92 9.27 12.65 -6.85
N ALA A 93 8.95 11.38 -6.59
CA ALA A 93 7.59 10.87 -6.52
C ALA A 93 6.98 11.16 -5.13
N ARG A 94 5.67 11.34 -5.09
CA ARG A 94 4.93 11.56 -3.83
C ARG A 94 3.85 10.51 -3.59
N ASN A 95 3.44 9.82 -4.65
CA ASN A 95 2.45 8.76 -4.60
C ASN A 95 3.11 7.43 -4.88
N PHE A 96 2.94 6.48 -3.97
CA PHE A 96 3.55 5.16 -4.06
C PHE A 96 2.50 4.07 -3.88
N VAL A 97 2.79 2.89 -4.46
CA VAL A 97 1.99 1.68 -4.28
C VAL A 97 2.83 0.63 -3.58
N LEU A 98 2.34 0.11 -2.45
CA LEU A 98 2.98 -0.96 -1.69
C LEU A 98 2.31 -2.30 -2.00
N CYS A 99 3.10 -3.21 -2.54
CA CYS A 99 2.66 -4.55 -2.95
C CYS A 99 3.33 -5.62 -2.08
N LYS A 100 2.59 -6.67 -1.72
CA LYS A 100 3.17 -7.86 -1.10
C LYS A 100 3.75 -8.76 -2.20
N LYS A 101 5.02 -9.16 -2.05
CA LYS A 101 5.67 -10.12 -2.94
C LYS A 101 4.95 -11.47 -2.82
N ALA A 102 4.63 -12.10 -3.95
CA ALA A 102 4.17 -13.49 -3.94
C ALA A 102 5.30 -14.36 -3.39
N ALA A 103 5.00 -15.18 -2.37
CA ALA A 103 5.97 -16.13 -1.85
C ALA A 103 6.33 -17.10 -2.98
N THR A 104 7.53 -16.97 -3.55
CA THR A 104 8.13 -18.04 -4.34
C THR A 104 8.33 -19.22 -3.41
N PRO A 105 7.64 -20.37 -3.61
CA PRO A 105 7.86 -21.53 -2.76
C PRO A 105 9.33 -21.93 -2.91
N SER A 106 10.04 -21.98 -1.78
CA SER A 106 11.30 -22.72 -1.67
C SER A 106 11.12 -24.11 -2.28
N PRO A 107 12.10 -24.68 -3.01
CA PRO A 107 12.00 -26.02 -3.56
C PRO A 107 11.93 -27.04 -2.40
N LEU A 108 10.71 -27.32 -1.96
CA LEU A 108 10.37 -28.45 -1.10
C LEU A 108 9.79 -29.56 -1.98
N PRO A 109 10.05 -30.85 -1.65
CA PRO A 109 9.62 -32.00 -2.44
C PRO A 109 8.11 -31.97 -2.72
N ALA A 110 7.74 -32.41 -3.93
CA ALA A 110 6.48 -32.13 -4.63
C ALA A 110 5.22 -32.64 -3.92
N ASP A 111 5.36 -33.48 -2.91
CA ASP A 111 4.30 -34.35 -2.42
C ASP A 111 3.41 -33.63 -1.38
N GLN A 112 3.96 -32.61 -0.72
CA GLN A 112 3.21 -31.73 0.21
C GLN A 112 2.70 -30.45 -0.47
N LYS A 113 2.96 -30.29 -1.78
CA LYS A 113 2.60 -29.08 -2.55
C LYS A 113 1.11 -28.98 -2.79
N MET A 114 0.42 -30.09 -3.04
CA MET A 114 -1.02 -30.05 -3.35
C MET A 114 -1.88 -29.69 -2.13
N LYS A 115 -1.56 -30.17 -0.93
CA LYS A 115 -2.35 -29.89 0.28
C LYS A 115 -2.23 -28.44 0.76
N LYS A 116 -1.04 -27.83 0.64
CA LYS A 116 -0.79 -26.44 1.03
C LYS A 116 -1.20 -25.42 -0.05
N LEU A 117 -1.11 -25.80 -1.33
CA LEU A 117 -1.60 -24.96 -2.43
C LEU A 117 -3.14 -24.86 -2.41
N MET A 118 -3.86 -25.92 -2.02
CA MET A 118 -5.33 -25.88 -1.90
C MET A 118 -5.80 -24.98 -0.74
N THR A 119 -5.10 -24.97 0.40
CA THR A 119 -5.45 -24.12 1.55
C THR A 119 -5.06 -22.65 1.37
N LEU A 120 -4.08 -22.35 0.51
CA LEU A 120 -3.66 -20.97 0.20
C LEU A 120 -4.38 -20.40 -1.04
N LYS A 121 -4.98 -21.27 -1.86
CA LYS A 121 -5.79 -20.92 -3.05
C LYS A 121 -7.29 -20.82 -2.71
N GLU A 122 -7.61 -20.37 -1.50
CA GLU A 122 -8.97 -19.89 -1.17
C GLU A 122 -9.00 -18.38 -0.89
N SER A 123 -8.00 -17.61 -1.36
CA SER A 123 -8.15 -16.15 -1.47
C SER A 123 -8.78 -15.76 -2.83
N HIS A 124 -9.97 -16.28 -3.11
CA HIS A 124 -10.80 -15.85 -4.26
C HIS A 124 -11.56 -14.52 -4.00
N GLY A 125 -11.29 -13.82 -2.90
CA GLY A 125 -12.13 -12.71 -2.39
C GLY A 125 -11.83 -11.29 -2.87
N TRP A 126 -11.15 -11.09 -4.01
CA TRP A 126 -10.94 -9.74 -4.57
C TRP A 126 -11.32 -9.61 -6.04
N LYS A 127 -11.13 -10.67 -6.83
CA LYS A 127 -11.62 -10.73 -8.21
C LYS A 127 -13.14 -10.93 -8.31
N ALA A 128 -13.76 -11.53 -7.28
CA ALA A 128 -15.21 -11.72 -7.22
C ALA A 128 -15.99 -10.45 -6.83
N TRP A 129 -15.39 -9.55 -6.04
CA TRP A 129 -16.06 -8.30 -5.63
C TRP A 129 -16.24 -7.35 -6.83
N ILE A 130 -15.22 -7.18 -7.67
CA ILE A 130 -15.21 -6.13 -8.70
C ILE A 130 -16.18 -6.37 -9.86
N ASN A 131 -16.79 -7.55 -9.97
CA ASN A 131 -17.75 -7.84 -11.05
C ASN A 131 -19.19 -7.37 -10.75
N ASN A 132 -19.48 -6.89 -9.53
CA ASN A 132 -20.84 -6.53 -9.12
C ASN A 132 -21.08 -5.03 -8.82
N SER A 133 -20.07 -4.16 -8.91
CA SER A 133 -20.22 -2.74 -8.51
C SER A 133 -20.16 -1.70 -9.63
N LEU A 134 -20.26 -2.10 -10.90
CA LEU A 134 -20.24 -1.16 -12.04
C LEU A 134 -21.43 -1.33 -13.01
N SER A 135 -22.59 -1.74 -12.50
CA SER A 135 -23.87 -1.43 -13.17
C SER A 135 -24.40 -0.07 -12.70
N PHE A 136 -23.55 0.95 -12.67
CA PHE A 136 -24.04 2.33 -12.68
C PHE A 136 -24.55 2.59 -14.10
N LYS A 137 -25.83 2.34 -14.33
CA LYS A 137 -26.56 3.03 -15.40
C LYS A 137 -26.40 4.52 -15.08
N ILE A 138 -25.54 5.19 -15.82
CA ILE A 138 -25.38 6.64 -15.77
C ILE A 138 -26.72 7.19 -16.29
N PRO A 139 -27.58 7.82 -15.46
CA PRO A 139 -28.70 8.56 -16.02
C PRO A 139 -28.11 9.78 -16.71
N SER A 140 -28.53 10.02 -17.95
CA SER A 140 -28.14 11.21 -18.71
C SER A 140 -28.58 12.48 -17.99
N HIS A 141 -27.83 13.55 -18.21
CA HIS A 141 -27.93 14.87 -17.58
C HIS A 141 -29.33 15.54 -17.68
N SER A 142 -30.26 14.97 -18.45
CA SER A 142 -31.66 15.39 -18.58
C SER A 142 -32.58 14.93 -17.44
N ASP A 143 -32.30 13.81 -16.77
CA ASP A 143 -33.24 13.21 -15.80
C ASP A 143 -33.16 13.80 -14.38
N ILE A 144 -32.03 14.45 -14.06
CA ILE A 144 -31.82 15.07 -12.74
C ILE A 144 -32.67 16.35 -12.61
N CYS A 145 -32.88 17.08 -13.70
CA CYS A 145 -33.68 18.32 -13.69
C CYS A 145 -35.18 18.08 -13.46
N LEU A 146 -35.74 16.95 -13.92
CA LEU A 146 -37.17 16.67 -13.73
C LEU A 146 -37.51 16.32 -12.28
N THR A 147 -36.58 15.67 -11.57
CA THR A 147 -36.80 15.23 -10.18
C THR A 147 -36.78 16.41 -9.20
N ILE A 148 -35.96 17.44 -9.47
CA ILE A 148 -35.90 18.64 -8.61
C ILE A 148 -37.13 19.55 -8.83
N LEU A 149 -37.71 19.59 -10.04
CA LEU A 149 -38.90 20.39 -10.32
C LEU A 149 -40.20 19.77 -9.79
N TYR A 150 -40.29 18.44 -9.65
CA TYR A 150 -41.52 17.77 -9.19
C TYR A 150 -41.73 17.83 -7.66
N HIS A 151 -40.76 18.35 -6.89
CA HIS A 151 -40.88 18.51 -5.44
C HIS A 151 -41.09 19.96 -4.96
N ARG A 152 -41.33 20.90 -5.88
CA ARG A 152 -41.69 22.29 -5.55
C ARG A 152 -43.04 22.73 -6.12
N ARG A 153 -44.00 21.80 -6.17
CA ARG A 153 -45.44 22.07 -6.29
C ARG A 153 -46.25 21.04 -5.49
N ARG A 154 -46.16 21.14 -4.17
CA ARG A 154 -47.35 21.04 -3.33
C ARG A 154 -47.48 22.36 -2.59
#